data_AF-A0A968E724-F1
#
_entry.id   AF-A0A968E724-F1
#
_cell.length_a   1.000
_cell.length_b   1.000
_cell.length_c   1.000
_cell.angle_alpha   90.00
_cell.angle_beta   90.00
_cell.angle_gamma   90.00
#
_symmetry.space_group_name_H-M   'P 1'
#
loop_
_entity.id
_entity.type
_entity.pdbx_description
1 polymer ?
#
loop_
_entity_poly.entity_id
_entity_poly.type
_entity_poly.pdbx_seq_one_letter_code
_entity_poly.pdbx_strand_id
1 'polypeptide(L)'
;RDKLRIAQRLDHFGIDYIEGGWPGSNPKDMQCFELAREHSFNHAKMVAFGSTCRAETNPANDNNIQMLIEAGTPTVSIFGKSWLLHVQEALDTNREENIRIIHDSVSFLKEHGKEV
;
A
#
# COMPACT_ATOMS: atom_id res chain seq x y z
N ARG A 1 -5.44 -16.27 -9.30
CA ARG A 1 -6.56 -17.19 -8.98
C ARG A 1 -6.46 -17.76 -7.56
N ASP A 2 -5.33 -18.34 -7.14
CA ASP A 2 -5.23 -18.93 -5.79
C ASP A 2 -5.32 -17.90 -4.65
N LYS A 3 -4.64 -16.74 -4.78
CA LYS A 3 -4.74 -15.64 -3.81
C LYS A 3 -6.18 -15.19 -3.56
N LEU A 4 -6.98 -15.04 -4.62
CA LEU A 4 -8.38 -14.64 -4.50
C LEU A 4 -9.22 -15.68 -3.75
N ARG A 5 -9.02 -16.98 -4.04
CA ARG A 5 -9.71 -18.06 -3.31
C ARG A 5 -9.35 -18.07 -1.83
N ILE A 6 -8.08 -17.79 -1.49
CA ILE A 6 -7.63 -17.67 -0.10
C ILE A 6 -8.29 -16.44 0.55
N ALA A 7 -8.27 -15.29 -0.13
CA ALA A 7 -8.91 -14.06 0.37
C ALA A 7 -10.41 -14.27 0.65
N GLN A 8 -11.14 -14.96 -0.22
CA GLN A 8 -12.55 -15.30 0.01
C GLN A 8 -12.77 -16.21 1.24
N ARG A 9 -11.86 -17.15 1.48
CA ARG A 9 -11.93 -17.99 2.69
C ARG A 9 -11.63 -17.20 3.96
N LEU A 10 -10.70 -16.25 3.90
CA LEU A 10 -10.39 -15.35 5.01
C LEU A 10 -11.56 -14.40 5.29
N ASP A 11 -12.22 -13.89 4.24
CA ASP A 11 -13.45 -13.11 4.35
C ASP A 11 -14.57 -13.90 5.04
N HIS A 12 -14.81 -15.14 4.58
CA HIS A 12 -15.79 -16.03 5.18
C HIS A 12 -15.46 -16.40 6.64
N PHE A 13 -14.17 -16.46 6.99
CA PHE A 13 -13.72 -16.68 8.36
C PHE A 13 -13.97 -15.47 9.27
N GLY A 14 -14.16 -14.27 8.71
CA GLY A 14 -14.39 -13.04 9.46
C GLY A 14 -13.13 -12.22 9.72
N ILE A 15 -12.16 -12.22 8.79
CA ILE A 15 -11.00 -11.32 8.86
C ILE A 15 -11.39 -9.93 8.37
N ASP A 16 -11.10 -8.89 9.16
CA ASP A 16 -11.46 -7.51 8.81
C ASP A 16 -10.61 -6.94 7.65
N TYR A 17 -9.31 -7.24 7.62
CA TYR A 17 -8.36 -6.70 6.64
C TYR A 17 -7.51 -7.82 6.04
N ILE A 18 -7.45 -7.87 4.70
CA ILE A 18 -6.65 -8.86 3.97
C ILE A 18 -5.62 -8.12 3.12
N GLU A 19 -4.36 -8.20 3.52
CA GLU A 19 -3.24 -7.69 2.73
C GLU A 19 -3.01 -8.57 1.49
N GLY A 20 -3.34 -8.03 0.31
CA GLY A 20 -3.31 -8.76 -0.96
C GLY A 20 -1.93 -8.87 -1.60
N GLY A 21 -0.99 -8.03 -1.15
CA GLY A 21 0.38 -7.94 -1.68
C GLY A 21 0.77 -6.50 -2.03
N TRP A 22 1.88 -6.39 -2.78
CA TRP A 22 2.48 -5.10 -3.12
C TRP A 22 2.40 -4.86 -4.63
N PRO A 23 1.46 -4.02 -5.09
CA PRO A 23 1.14 -3.85 -6.52
C PRO A 23 2.35 -3.41 -7.36
N GLY A 24 3.21 -2.53 -6.82
CA GLY A 24 4.41 -2.03 -7.50
C GLY A 24 5.60 -2.99 -7.56
N SER A 25 5.56 -4.14 -6.86
CA SER A 25 6.70 -5.07 -6.81
C SER A 25 6.51 -6.34 -7.65
N ASN A 26 5.26 -6.79 -7.84
CA ASN A 26 4.95 -8.04 -8.52
C ASN A 26 3.73 -7.88 -9.44
N PRO A 27 3.88 -8.09 -10.77
CA PRO A 27 2.75 -8.02 -11.71
C PRO A 27 1.57 -8.94 -11.35
N LYS A 28 1.83 -10.07 -10.67
CA LYS A 28 0.77 -10.99 -10.20
C LYS A 28 -0.08 -10.39 -9.09
N ASP A 29 0.46 -9.46 -8.32
CA ASP A 29 -0.27 -8.79 -7.23
C ASP A 29 -1.24 -7.77 -7.82
N MET A 30 -0.81 -6.99 -8.82
CA MET A 30 -1.71 -6.09 -9.54
C MET A 30 -2.89 -6.83 -10.17
N GLN A 31 -2.64 -7.95 -10.87
CA GLN A 31 -3.70 -8.80 -11.40
C GLN A 31 -4.63 -9.34 -10.31
N CYS A 32 -4.12 -9.60 -9.11
CA CYS A 32 -4.94 -10.03 -7.99
C CYS A 32 -5.88 -8.91 -7.53
N PHE A 33 -5.42 -7.66 -7.50
CA PHE A 33 -6.24 -6.51 -7.15
C PHE A 33 -7.28 -6.19 -8.22
N GLU A 34 -6.93 -6.30 -9.51
CA GLU A 34 -7.89 -6.17 -10.61
C GLU A 34 -9.02 -7.20 -10.47
N LEU A 35 -8.67 -8.47 -10.30
CA LEU A 35 -9.66 -9.54 -10.08
C LEU A 35 -10.45 -9.33 -8.78
N ALA A 36 -9.81 -8.85 -7.71
CA ALA A 36 -10.48 -8.60 -6.44
C ALA A 36 -11.51 -7.46 -6.54
N ARG A 37 -11.37 -6.50 -7.47
CA ARG A 37 -12.40 -5.48 -7.72
C ARG A 37 -13.66 -6.04 -8.37
N GLU A 38 -13.51 -7.10 -9.15
CA GLU A 38 -14.65 -7.78 -9.79
C GLU A 38 -15.43 -8.69 -8.82
N HIS A 39 -14.92 -8.88 -7.59
CA HIS A 39 -15.51 -9.76 -6.59
C HIS A 39 -15.93 -8.97 -5.36
N SER A 40 -17.14 -9.21 -4.87
CA SER A 40 -17.60 -8.65 -3.61
C SER A 40 -17.10 -9.51 -2.44
N PHE A 41 -16.44 -8.87 -1.48
CA PHE A 41 -16.18 -9.41 -0.16
C PHE A 41 -17.35 -9.03 0.76
N ASN A 42 -17.76 -9.94 1.64
CA ASN A 42 -18.93 -9.70 2.50
C ASN A 42 -18.57 -8.87 3.75
N HIS A 43 -17.33 -8.99 4.21
CA HIS A 43 -16.87 -8.42 5.47
C HIS A 43 -15.48 -7.79 5.33
N ALA A 44 -14.53 -8.52 4.77
CA ALA A 44 -13.14 -8.12 4.67
C ALA A 44 -12.91 -6.95 3.71
N LYS A 45 -12.00 -6.05 4.09
CA LYS A 45 -11.43 -5.05 3.21
C LYS A 45 -10.13 -5.57 2.62
N MET A 46 -10.01 -5.54 1.31
CA MET A 46 -8.72 -5.75 0.64
C MET A 46 -7.79 -4.58 0.92
N VAL A 47 -6.52 -4.88 1.18
CA VAL A 47 -5.48 -3.91 1.50
C VAL A 47 -4.31 -4.06 0.54
N ALA A 48 -3.88 -2.96 -0.08
CA ALA A 48 -2.64 -2.91 -0.85
C ALA A 48 -1.48 -2.47 0.05
N PHE A 49 -0.36 -3.19 0.00
CA PHE A 49 0.82 -2.91 0.80
C PHE A 49 1.89 -2.17 -0.01
N GLY A 50 2.60 -1.23 0.62
CA GLY A 50 3.72 -0.54 -0.02
C GLY A 50 4.58 0.28 0.94
N SER A 51 5.52 1.04 0.40
CA SER A 51 6.31 1.99 1.19
C SER A 51 5.74 3.41 1.11
N THR A 52 6.30 4.33 1.90
CA THR A 52 6.25 5.76 1.59
C THR A 52 6.86 6.06 0.22
N CYS A 53 6.65 7.27 -0.30
CA CYS A 53 7.36 7.75 -1.48
C CYS A 53 8.88 7.77 -1.23
N ARG A 54 9.66 7.75 -2.32
CA ARG A 54 11.13 7.86 -2.25
C ARG A 54 11.57 9.21 -1.70
N ALA A 55 12.73 9.25 -1.07
CA ALA A 55 13.38 10.50 -0.68
C ALA A 55 13.52 11.43 -1.90
N GLU A 56 13.37 12.73 -1.67
CA GLU A 56 13.43 13.80 -2.68
C GLU A 56 12.35 13.72 -3.76
N THR A 57 11.35 12.85 -3.62
CA THR A 57 10.21 12.75 -4.52
C THR A 57 8.91 13.25 -3.87
N ASN A 58 7.98 13.70 -4.71
CA ASN A 58 6.62 14.00 -4.30
C ASN A 58 5.76 12.73 -4.48
N PRO A 59 4.87 12.37 -3.52
CA PRO A 59 3.95 11.24 -3.66
C PRO A 59 3.16 11.20 -4.97
N ALA A 60 2.80 12.36 -5.54
CA ALA A 60 2.10 12.45 -6.81
C ALA A 60 2.93 11.91 -8.01
N ASN A 61 4.26 11.92 -7.89
CA ASN A 61 5.18 11.49 -8.94
C ASN A 61 5.86 10.14 -8.58
N ASP A 62 5.54 9.56 -7.42
CA ASP A 62 6.15 8.31 -6.97
C ASP A 62 5.37 7.11 -7.50
N ASN A 63 6.04 6.26 -8.29
CA ASN A 63 5.41 5.10 -8.92
C ASN A 63 4.83 4.12 -7.90
N ASN A 64 5.44 3.94 -6.73
CA ASN A 64 4.89 3.05 -5.71
C ASN A 64 3.57 3.60 -5.16
N ILE A 65 3.51 4.89 -4.85
CA ILE A 65 2.28 5.56 -4.39
C ILE A 65 1.19 5.50 -5.47
N GLN A 66 1.52 5.75 -6.74
CA GLN A 66 0.54 5.63 -7.83
C GLN A 66 -0.02 4.21 -7.93
N MET A 67 0.84 3.19 -7.84
CA MET A 67 0.41 1.78 -7.88
C MET A 67 -0.50 1.40 -6.69
N LEU A 68 -0.33 2.02 -5.51
CA LEU A 68 -1.24 1.84 -4.37
C LEU A 68 -2.63 2.45 -4.63
N ILE A 69 -2.68 3.60 -5.30
CA ILE A 69 -3.96 4.22 -5.70
C ILE A 69 -4.63 3.36 -6.76
N GLU A 70 -3.87 3.01 -7.80
CA GLU A 70 -4.32 2.22 -8.94
C GLU A 70 -4.78 0.82 -8.53
N ALA A 71 -4.27 0.25 -7.44
CA ALA A 71 -4.75 -1.02 -6.88
C ALA A 71 -6.25 -1.00 -6.54
N GLY A 72 -6.84 0.18 -6.36
CA GLY A 72 -8.30 0.35 -6.23
C GLY A 72 -8.87 -0.27 -4.95
N THR A 73 -8.03 -0.58 -3.96
CA THR A 73 -8.46 -1.03 -2.64
C THR A 73 -8.98 0.15 -1.81
N PRO A 74 -9.96 -0.06 -0.89
CA PRO A 74 -10.43 0.98 0.01
C PRO A 74 -9.39 1.34 1.09
N THR A 75 -8.54 0.39 1.45
CA THR A 75 -7.50 0.54 2.46
C THR A 75 -6.13 0.26 1.85
N VAL A 76 -5.10 0.95 2.35
CA VAL A 76 -3.70 0.70 2.03
C VAL A 76 -2.90 0.59 3.33
N SER A 77 -1.90 -0.26 3.34
CA SER A 77 -0.95 -0.43 4.45
C SER A 77 0.40 0.02 3.95
N ILE A 78 1.00 1.03 4.59
CA ILE A 78 2.32 1.53 4.18
C ILE A 78 3.33 1.47 5.31
N PHE A 79 4.61 1.33 4.95
CA PHE A 79 5.71 1.45 5.90
C PHE A 79 6.68 2.59 5.54
N GLY A 80 7.22 3.22 6.58
CA GLY A 80 8.35 4.15 6.52
C GLY A 80 9.43 3.73 7.51
N LYS A 81 10.69 4.15 7.29
CA LYS A 81 11.78 3.85 8.23
C LYS A 81 11.73 4.81 9.41
N SER A 82 11.82 4.27 10.63
CA SER A 82 11.83 5.06 11.87
C SER A 82 13.19 5.07 12.58
N TRP A 83 14.06 4.11 12.27
CA TRP A 83 15.42 4.08 12.82
C TRP A 83 16.35 4.92 11.96
N LEU A 84 16.98 5.95 12.56
CA LEU A 84 17.88 6.87 11.85
C LEU A 84 19.03 6.18 11.10
N LEU A 85 19.52 5.04 11.59
CA LEU A 85 20.52 4.26 10.86
C LEU A 85 19.99 3.82 9.49
N HIS A 86 18.75 3.33 9.41
CA HIS A 86 18.14 2.95 8.12
C HIS A 86 17.81 4.17 7.26
N VAL A 87 17.49 5.31 7.87
CA VAL A 87 17.24 6.54 7.12
C VAL A 87 18.52 6.99 6.42
N GLN A 88 19.65 6.93 7.11
CA GLN A 88 20.96 7.32 6.55
C GLN A 88 21.49 6.27 5.57
N GLU A 89 21.54 5.00 5.98
CA GLU A 89 22.26 3.96 5.22
C GLU A 89 21.42 3.30 4.12
N ALA A 90 20.09 3.24 4.28
CA ALA A 90 19.22 2.53 3.32
C ALA A 90 18.36 3.47 2.47
N LEU A 91 17.96 4.63 3.00
CA LEU A 91 17.20 5.64 2.25
C LEU A 91 18.09 6.75 1.70
N ASP A 92 19.35 6.82 2.12
CA ASP A 92 20.31 7.87 1.73
C ASP A 92 19.73 9.28 1.93
N THR A 93 19.15 9.52 3.11
CA THR A 93 18.51 10.80 3.43
C THR A 93 18.65 11.19 4.89
N ASN A 94 18.11 12.37 5.25
CA ASN A 94 18.16 12.92 6.60
C ASN A 94 16.81 12.77 7.35
N ARG A 95 16.82 13.13 8.64
CA ARG A 95 15.65 12.99 9.52
C ARG A 95 14.46 13.83 9.04
N GLU A 96 14.71 15.07 8.65
CA GLU A 96 13.71 16.04 8.24
C GLU A 96 12.99 15.56 6.97
N GLU A 97 13.76 15.09 5.99
CA GLU A 97 13.25 14.53 4.76
C GLU A 97 12.49 13.22 5.00
N ASN A 98 12.96 12.36 5.92
CA ASN A 98 12.22 11.16 6.31
C ASN A 98 10.86 11.47 6.95
N ILE A 99 10.79 12.50 7.79
CA ILE A 99 9.51 12.97 8.36
C ILE A 99 8.61 13.49 7.25
N ARG A 100 9.16 14.28 6.31
CA ARG A 100 8.42 14.82 5.16
C ARG A 100 7.81 13.70 4.32
N ILE A 101 8.60 12.72 3.87
CA ILE A 101 8.07 11.63 3.02
C ILE A 101 7.00 10.81 3.73
N ILE A 102 7.11 10.59 5.05
CA ILE A 102 6.07 9.90 5.83
C ILE A 102 4.78 10.73 5.85
N HIS A 103 4.88 12.00 6.23
CA HIS A 103 3.74 12.92 6.29
C HIS A 103 3.03 13.05 4.94
N ASP A 104 3.80 13.32 3.89
CA ASP A 104 3.25 13.61 2.56
C ASP A 104 2.64 12.34 1.95
N SER A 105 3.25 11.17 2.14
CA SER A 105 2.69 9.89 1.66
C SER A 105 1.34 9.59 2.30
N VAL A 106 1.24 9.71 3.62
CA VAL A 106 -0.02 9.47 4.35
C VAL A 106 -1.08 10.49 3.91
N SER A 107 -0.74 11.77 3.86
CA SER A 107 -1.67 12.84 3.47
C SER A 107 -2.20 12.62 2.07
N PHE A 108 -1.33 12.34 1.10
CA PHE A 108 -1.71 12.12 -0.29
C PHE A 108 -2.64 10.91 -0.45
N LEU A 109 -2.36 9.79 0.22
CA LEU A 109 -3.23 8.62 0.17
C LEU A 109 -4.60 8.89 0.81
N LYS A 110 -4.65 9.64 1.93
CA LYS A 110 -5.90 10.06 2.57
C LYS A 110 -6.72 10.99 1.68
N GLU A 111 -6.08 11.92 0.97
CA GLU A 111 -6.73 12.81 -0.01
C GLU A 111 -7.34 12.02 -1.18
N HIS A 112 -6.76 10.87 -1.54
CA HIS A 112 -7.30 9.94 -2.55
C HIS A 112 -8.34 8.96 -1.97
N GLY A 113 -8.91 9.27 -0.80
CA GLY A 113 -10.00 8.53 -0.20
C GLY A 113 -9.61 7.17 0.38
N LYS A 114 -8.30 6.91 0.57
CA LYS A 114 -7.85 5.67 1.20
C LYS A 114 -7.98 5.74 2.72
N GLU A 115 -8.32 4.60 3.31
CA GLU A 115 -7.97 4.32 4.70
C GLU A 115 -6.47 3.96 4.74
N VAL A 116 -5.72 4.61 5.63
CA VAL A 116 -4.26 4.46 5.79
C VAL A 116 -3.98 4.21 7.26
#